data_AF-A0A3D4ARV0-F1
#
_entry.id   AF-A0A3D4ARV0-F1
#
_cell.length_a   1.000
_cell.length_b   1.000
_cell.length_c   1.000
_cell.angle_alpha   90.00
_cell.angle_beta   90.00
_cell.angle_gamma   90.00
#
_symmetry.space_group_name_H-M   'P 1'
#
loop_
_entity.id
_entity.type
_entity.pdbx_description
1 polymer ?
#
loop_
_entity_poly.entity_id
_entity_poly.type
_entity_poly.pdbx_seq_one_letter_code
_entity_poly.pdbx_strand_id
1 'polypeptide(L)' 'PEVMQQISMVGNDLALDKGVGVCGKDGQSVPVGVGQPSLKIDQLTVGGTA' A
#
# COMPACT_ATOMS: atom_id res chain seq x y z
N PRO A 1 -5.29 12.31 -1.70
CA PRO A 1 -5.63 11.68 -3.01
C PRO A 1 -4.56 11.84 -4.10
N GLU A 2 -3.62 12.79 -3.95
CA GLU A 2 -2.61 13.10 -4.97
C GLU A 2 -1.76 11.90 -5.40
N VAL A 3 -1.25 11.10 -4.46
CA VAL A 3 -0.45 9.89 -4.77
C VAL A 3 -1.24 8.88 -5.60
N MET A 4 -2.55 8.73 -5.37
CA MET A 4 -3.39 7.80 -6.14
C MET A 4 -3.53 8.25 -7.60
N GLN A 5 -3.44 9.56 -7.88
CA GLN A 5 -3.45 10.08 -9.24
C GLN A 5 -2.10 9.87 -9.96
N GLN A 6 -1.04 9.56 -9.22
CA GLN A 6 0.30 9.28 -9.78
C GLN A 6 0.50 7.80 -10.15
N ILE A 7 -0.51 6.94 -9.96
CA ILE A 7 -0.45 5.53 -10.39
C ILE A 7 -0.61 5.48 -11.91
N SER A 8 0.47 5.13 -12.62
CA SER A 8 0.52 5.12 -14.10
C SER A 8 0.44 3.73 -14.72
N MET A 9 0.69 2.68 -13.93
CA MET A 9 0.56 1.29 -14.36
C MET A 9 0.02 0.42 -13.22
N VAL A 10 -0.79 -0.58 -13.59
CA VAL A 10 -1.39 -1.58 -12.70
C VAL A 10 -1.21 -2.96 -13.33
N GLY A 11 -0.60 -3.88 -12.59
CA GLY A 11 -0.36 -5.26 -12.98
C GLY A 11 -1.61 -6.13 -12.89
N ASN A 12 -1.49 -7.36 -13.40
CA ASN A 12 -2.55 -8.38 -13.42
C ASN A 12 -2.34 -9.47 -12.35
N ASP A 13 -1.53 -9.18 -11.33
CA ASP A 13 -0.98 -10.11 -10.33
C ASP A 13 -1.47 -9.78 -8.91
N LEU A 14 -2.76 -9.50 -8.75
CA LEU A 14 -3.36 -9.17 -7.46
C LEU A 14 -3.14 -10.31 -6.43
N ALA A 15 -2.62 -9.94 -5.26
CA ALA A 15 -2.53 -10.80 -4.09
C ALA A 15 -2.97 -10.05 -2.82
N LEU A 16 -3.48 -10.82 -1.86
CA LEU A 16 -3.71 -10.37 -0.50
C LEU A 16 -2.51 -10.72 0.39
N ASP A 17 -2.35 -10.02 1.51
CA ASP A 17 -1.35 -10.34 2.51
C ASP A 17 -1.60 -11.72 3.15
N LYS A 18 -0.60 -12.24 3.86
CA LYS A 18 -0.65 -13.57 4.50
C LYS A 18 -1.46 -13.61 5.81
N GLY A 19 -2.34 -12.63 6.04
CA GLY A 19 -3.15 -12.50 7.25
C GLY A 19 -2.37 -11.98 8.45
N VAL A 20 -1.42 -11.06 8.24
CA VAL A 20 -0.53 -10.53 9.30
C VAL A 20 -0.89 -9.11 9.73
N GLY A 21 -1.79 -8.44 9.02
CA GLY A 21 -2.14 -7.04 9.26
C GLY A 21 -2.93 -6.82 10.56
N VAL A 22 -2.55 -5.77 11.29
CA VAL A 22 -3.31 -5.24 12.43
C VAL A 22 -3.55 -3.75 12.21
N CYS A 23 -4.81 -3.33 12.23
CA CYS A 23 -5.20 -1.92 12.18
C CYS A 23 -5.33 -1.38 13.60
N GLY A 24 -4.64 -0.26 13.85
CA GLY A 24 -4.76 0.51 15.07
C GLY A 24 -5.61 1.77 14.88
N LYS A 25 -6.66 1.96 15.69
CA LYS A 25 -7.45 3.20 15.71
C LYS A 25 -7.97 3.49 17.11
N ASP A 26 -7.74 4.71 17.60
CA ASP A 26 -8.19 5.17 18.92
C ASP A 26 -7.83 4.20 20.06
N GLY A 27 -6.62 3.61 20.00
CA GLY A 27 -6.13 2.62 20.96
C GLY A 27 -6.63 1.18 20.77
N GLN A 28 -7.55 0.94 19.84
CA GLN A 28 -8.04 -0.40 19.51
C GLN A 28 -7.15 -1.04 18.44
N SER A 29 -6.95 -2.37 18.55
CA SER A 29 -6.21 -3.18 17.59
C SER A 29 -7.11 -4.27 17.01
N VAL A 30 -7.22 -4.33 15.69
CA VAL A 30 -8.10 -5.28 14.99
C VAL A 30 -7.33 -5.96 13.84
N PRO A 31 -7.40 -7.29 13.68
CA PRO A 31 -6.84 -7.96 12.52
C PRO A 31 -7.49 -7.48 11.22
N VAL A 32 -6.68 -7.11 10.22
CA VAL A 32 -7.16 -6.65 8.91
C VAL A 32 -6.32 -7.26 7.77
N GLY A 33 -6.93 -7.35 6.59
CA GLY A 33 -6.23 -7.72 5.37
C GLY A 33 -5.98 -6.51 4.46
N VAL A 34 -4.90 -6.55 3.68
CA VAL A 34 -4.59 -5.60 2.61
C VAL A 34 -4.19 -6.34 1.32
N GLY A 35 -4.32 -5.68 0.17
CA GLY A 35 -3.90 -6.29 -1.09
C GLY A 35 -3.83 -5.30 -2.24
N GLN A 36 -2.94 -5.59 -3.18
CA GLN A 36 -2.73 -4.84 -4.42
C GLN A 36 -2.05 -5.73 -5.45
N PRO A 37 -2.23 -5.49 -6.76
CA PRO A 37 -1.30 -5.98 -7.77
C PRO A 37 0.01 -5.18 -7.70
N SER A 38 0.98 -5.56 -8.52
CA SER A 38 2.12 -4.69 -8.82
C SER A 38 1.61 -3.37 -9.40
N LEU A 39 2.15 -2.23 -8.96
CA LEU A 39 1.75 -0.90 -9.45
C LEU A 39 2.96 0.03 -9.56
N LYS A 40 2.91 0.97 -10.50
CA LYS A 40 3.93 2.02 -10.65
C LYS A 40 3.36 3.36 -10.23
N ILE A 41 4.06 4.02 -9.32
CA ILE A 41 3.84 5.43 -8.96
C ILE A 41 4.93 6.24 -9.66
N ASP A 42 4.54 7.19 -10.51
CA ASP A 42 5.51 7.96 -11.31
C ASP A 42 6.40 8.88 -10.48
N GLN A 43 5.87 9.41 -9.37
CA GLN A 43 6.60 10.31 -8.47
C GLN A 43 6.27 10.01 -7.01
N LEU A 44 7.32 9.73 -6.22
CA LEU A 44 7.23 9.54 -4.78
C LEU A 44 8.55 9.98 -4.13
N THR A 45 8.48 10.81 -3.09
CA THR A 45 9.68 11.23 -2.34
C THR A 45 10.25 10.05 -1.54
N VAL A 46 11.55 9.81 -1.64
CA VAL A 46 12.28 8.76 -0.90
C VAL A 46 13.22 9.42 0.11
N GLY A 47 12.97 9.23 1.41
CA GLY A 47 13.75 9.83 2.50
C GLY A 47 15.04 9.09 2.86
N GLY A 48 15.95 8.89 1.90
CA GLY A 48 17.26 8.22 2.10
C GLY A 48 18.42 9.18 2.40
N THR A 49 19.58 8.64 2.77
CA THR A 49 20.81 9.41 3.10
C THR A 49 21.97 9.30 2.09
N ALA A 50 21.73 8.67 0.94
CA ALA A 50 22.70 8.29 -0.11
C ALA A 50 23.77 7.27 0.33
#